data_AF-A0A4C1UG94-F1
#
_entry.id   AF-A0A4C1UG94-F1
#
_cell.length_a   1.000
_cell.length_b   1.000
_cell.length_c   1.000
_cell.angle_alpha   90.00
_cell.angle_beta   90.00
_cell.angle_gamma   90.00
#
_symmetry.space_group_name_H-M   'P 1'
#
loop_
_entity.id
_entity.type
_entity.pdbx_description
1 polymer ?
#
loop_
_entity_poly.entity_id
_entity_poly.type
_entity_poly.pdbx_seq_one_letter_code
_entity_poly.pdbx_strand_id
1 'polypeptide(L)'
;MGTLRRLTEFLGKEYKEQELEELFEYLQFDNMKKKAILLAEVAVHPGLTNNEEEAFFRKGRSGNWKNYFDEEMTAQAEAWIKENLKNTDLSFPKS
;
A
#
# COMPACT_ATOMS: atom_id res chain seq x y z
N MET A 1 -10.45 -1.00 9.34
CA MET A 1 -11.54 -1.96 9.62
C MET A 1 -12.51 -2.20 8.44
N GLY A 2 -13.08 -1.17 7.79
CA GLY A 2 -14.08 -1.38 6.72
C GLY A 2 -13.64 -2.29 5.55
N THR A 3 -12.43 -2.09 5.01
CA THR A 3 -11.88 -2.95 3.95
C THR A 3 -11.68 -4.40 4.41
N LEU A 4 -11.30 -4.60 5.67
CA LEU A 4 -11.06 -5.94 6.23
C LEU A 4 -12.37 -6.73 6.30
N ARG A 5 -13.46 -6.11 6.76
CA ARG A 5 -14.78 -6.75 6.79
C ARG A 5 -15.30 -7.14 5.40
N ARG A 6 -15.13 -6.24 4.41
CA ARG A 6 -15.50 -6.57 3.02
C ARG A 6 -14.68 -7.76 2.48
N LEU A 7 -13.40 -7.85 2.85
CA LEU A 7 -12.56 -8.98 2.47
C LEU A 7 -13.07 -10.29 3.09
N THR A 8 -13.38 -10.30 4.38
CA THR A 8 -13.85 -11.50 5.06
C THR A 8 -15.22 -11.95 4.53
N GLU A 9 -16.12 -11.01 4.26
CA GLU A 9 -17.41 -11.27 3.60
C GLU A 9 -17.23 -11.85 2.19
N PHE A 10 -16.36 -11.25 1.37
CA PHE A 10 -16.05 -11.74 0.03
C PHE A 10 -15.49 -13.18 0.04
N LEU A 11 -14.69 -13.52 1.04
CA LEU A 11 -14.12 -14.85 1.23
C LEU A 11 -15.09 -15.84 1.91
N GLY A 12 -16.28 -15.40 2.33
CA GLY A 12 -17.24 -16.21 3.08
C GLY A 12 -16.70 -16.67 4.43
N LYS A 13 -15.91 -15.81 5.10
CA LYS A 13 -15.30 -16.09 6.40
C LYS A 13 -15.89 -15.18 7.46
N GLU A 14 -16.34 -15.78 8.56
CA GLU A 14 -16.81 -15.07 9.74
C GLU A 14 -15.74 -15.11 10.82
N TYR A 15 -15.54 -13.97 11.48
CA TYR A 15 -14.59 -13.78 12.56
C TYR A 15 -15.28 -13.01 13.69
N LYS A 16 -14.87 -13.29 14.92
CA LYS A 16 -15.25 -12.47 16.07
C LYS A 16 -14.58 -11.10 15.96
N GLU A 17 -15.17 -10.11 16.63
CA GLU A 17 -14.65 -8.74 16.60
C GLU A 17 -13.19 -8.66 17.07
N GLN A 18 -12.85 -9.40 18.13
CA GLN A 18 -11.49 -9.47 18.66
C GLN A 18 -10.50 -10.04 17.63
N GLU A 19 -10.89 -11.05 16.85
CA GLU A 19 -10.04 -11.64 15.81
C GLU A 19 -9.81 -10.66 14.66
N LEU A 20 -10.82 -9.83 14.33
CA LEU A 20 -10.68 -8.76 13.35
C LEU A 20 -9.77 -7.63 13.84
N GLU A 21 -9.84 -7.29 15.13
CA GLU A 21 -8.94 -6.32 15.76
C GLU A 21 -7.50 -6.81 15.75
N GLU A 22 -7.26 -8.07 16.14
CA GLU A 22 -5.94 -8.70 16.08
C GLU A 22 -5.37 -8.72 14.65
N LEU A 23 -6.20 -9.08 13.66
CA LEU A 23 -5.81 -9.08 12.26
C LEU A 23 -5.55 -7.66 11.74
N PHE A 24 -6.37 -6.69 12.14
CA PHE A 24 -6.17 -5.28 11.77
C PHE A 24 -4.87 -4.71 12.34
N GLU A 25 -4.55 -5.03 13.60
CA GLU A 25 -3.29 -4.65 14.24
C GLU A 25 -2.11 -5.30 13.53
N TYR A 26 -2.20 -6.60 13.23
CA TYR A 26 -1.17 -7.33 12.50
C TYR A 26 -0.87 -6.69 11.13
N LEU A 27 -1.90 -6.23 10.42
CA LEU A 27 -1.80 -5.62 9.09
C LEU A 27 -1.41 -4.13 9.12
N GLN A 28 -1.20 -3.52 10.28
CA GLN A 28 -0.67 -2.15 10.33
C GLN A 28 0.69 -2.08 9.65
N PHE A 29 0.91 -0.99 8.90
CA PHE A 29 2.10 -0.83 8.07
C PHE A 29 3.40 -1.00 8.86
N ASP A 30 3.49 -0.40 10.05
CA ASP A 30 4.69 -0.47 10.89
C ASP A 30 4.93 -1.90 11.42
N ASN A 31 3.86 -2.62 11.78
CA ASN A 31 3.93 -4.00 12.23
C ASN A 31 4.38 -4.94 11.10
N MET A 32 3.84 -4.77 9.90
CA MET A 32 4.26 -5.52 8.71
C MET A 32 5.71 -5.20 8.31
N LYS A 33 6.09 -3.91 8.32
CA LYS A 33 7.46 -3.45 8.01
C LYS A 33 8.48 -4.09 8.96
N LYS A 34 8.20 -4.06 10.27
CA LYS A 34 9.07 -4.67 11.28
C LYS A 34 9.26 -6.17 11.06
N LYS A 35 8.18 -6.91 10.75
CA LYS A 35 8.24 -8.35 10.46
C LYS A 35 9.02 -8.65 9.17
N ALA A 36 8.83 -7.84 8.13
CA ALA A 36 9.52 -8.02 6.86
C ALA A 36 11.02 -7.78 6.97
N ILE A 37 11.45 -6.79 7.76
CA ILE A 37 12.87 -6.55 8.07
C ILE A 37 13.47 -7.78 8.76
N LEU A 38 12.80 -8.30 9.79
CA LEU A 38 13.26 -9.51 10.50
C LEU A 38 13.39 -10.72 9.56
N LEU A 39 12.44 -10.89 8.63
CA LEU A 39 12.51 -11.97 7.64
C LEU A 39 13.65 -11.75 6.63
N ALA A 40 13.85 -10.51 6.18
CA ALA A 40 14.89 -10.17 5.22
C ALA A 40 16.30 -10.33 5.80
N GLU A 41 16.50 -10.00 7.08
CA GLU A 41 17.75 -10.28 7.80
C GLU A 41 18.12 -11.76 7.83
N VAL A 42 17.11 -12.65 7.78
CA VAL A 42 17.31 -14.11 7.80
C VAL A 42 17.42 -14.69 6.37
N ALA A 43 16.77 -14.08 5.38
CA ALA A 43 16.58 -14.68 4.05
C ALA A 43 17.36 -13.99 2.91
N VAL A 44 17.85 -12.77 3.08
CA VAL A 44 18.48 -11.99 2.01
C VAL A 44 20.00 -12.07 2.13
N HIS A 45 20.67 -12.40 1.01
CA HIS A 45 22.13 -12.37 0.93
C HIS A 45 22.65 -10.96 1.26
N PRO A 46 23.70 -10.84 2.09
CA PRO A 46 24.32 -9.54 2.37
C PRO A 46 24.70 -8.83 1.06
N GLY A 47 24.15 -7.63 0.83
CA GLY A 47 24.47 -6.79 -0.34
C GLY A 47 23.37 -6.63 -1.40
N LEU A 48 22.20 -7.26 -1.25
CA LEU A 48 21.07 -7.11 -2.18
C LEU A 48 20.08 -5.98 -1.84
N THR A 49 20.09 -5.50 -0.60
CA THR A 49 19.23 -4.39 -0.16
C THR A 49 20.06 -3.45 0.70
N ASN A 50 20.49 -2.34 0.13
CA ASN A 50 21.28 -1.33 0.83
C ASN A 50 20.37 -0.14 1.12
N ASN A 51 20.00 0.04 2.39
CA ASN A 51 19.42 1.25 2.98
C ASN A 51 17.87 1.35 3.00
N GLU A 52 17.38 2.22 3.89
CA GLU A 52 15.96 2.49 4.12
C GLU A 52 15.20 3.02 2.89
N GLU A 53 15.92 3.53 1.89
CA GLU A 53 15.35 4.05 0.63
C GLU A 53 14.90 2.94 -0.32
N GLU A 54 15.55 1.77 -0.27
CA GLU A 54 15.27 0.58 -1.09
C GLU A 54 14.45 -0.49 -0.34
N ALA A 55 13.95 -0.15 0.85
CA ALA A 55 13.18 -1.08 1.66
C ALA A 55 11.86 -1.48 0.96
N PHE A 56 11.57 -2.79 0.92
CA PHE A 56 10.31 -3.33 0.39
C PHE A 56 9.08 -2.65 1.05
N PHE A 57 9.15 -2.41 2.36
CA PHE A 57 8.21 -1.55 3.10
C PHE A 57 8.78 -0.14 3.27
N ARG A 58 8.49 0.76 2.32
CA ARG A 58 9.09 2.11 2.28
C ARG A 58 8.40 3.15 3.18
N LYS A 59 7.23 3.66 2.76
CA LYS A 59 6.51 4.78 3.44
C LYS A 59 5.05 4.52 3.84
N GLY A 60 4.33 3.63 3.14
CA GLY A 60 2.94 3.29 3.50
C GLY A 60 1.92 4.43 3.41
N ARG A 61 2.14 5.42 2.52
CA ARG A 61 1.28 6.61 2.40
C ARG A 61 0.88 6.90 0.95
N SER A 62 -0.38 7.28 0.76
CA SER A 62 -0.91 7.78 -0.51
C SER A 62 -0.50 9.24 -0.75
N GLY A 63 -0.43 9.66 -2.01
CA GLY A 63 -0.16 11.07 -2.39
C GLY A 63 1.31 11.49 -2.36
N ASN A 64 2.23 10.64 -1.88
CA ASN A 64 3.65 10.96 -1.79
C ASN A 64 4.35 11.15 -3.17
N TRP A 65 3.67 10.84 -4.27
CA TRP A 65 4.16 11.11 -5.63
C TRP A 65 4.37 12.62 -5.88
N LYS A 66 3.60 13.49 -5.21
CA LYS A 66 3.71 14.96 -5.32
C LYS A 66 5.08 15.50 -4.91
N ASN A 67 5.84 14.75 -4.11
CA ASN A 67 7.20 15.13 -3.72
C ASN A 67 8.25 14.87 -4.81
N TYR A 68 7.87 14.19 -5.90
CA TYR A 68 8.76 13.79 -6.99
C TYR A 68 8.34 14.37 -8.35
N PHE A 69 7.17 15.03 -8.42
CA PHE A 69 6.63 15.57 -9.65
C PHE A 69 6.69 17.09 -9.57
N ASP A 70 7.30 17.72 -10.57
CA ASP A 70 7.15 19.15 -10.79
C ASP A 70 5.80 19.47 -11.47
N GLU A 71 5.58 20.75 -11.79
CA GLU A 71 4.33 21.21 -12.41
C GLU A 71 4.10 20.60 -13.80
N GLU A 72 5.16 20.43 -14.59
CA GLU A 72 5.06 19.85 -15.93
C GLU A 72 4.72 18.36 -15.86
N MET A 73 5.43 17.60 -15.02
CA MET A 73 5.17 16.18 -14.80
C MET A 73 3.76 15.96 -14.23
N THR A 74 3.30 16.84 -13.35
CA THR A 74 1.94 16.80 -12.78
C THR A 74 0.90 16.99 -13.89
N ALA A 75 1.03 18.04 -14.71
CA ALA A 75 0.12 18.28 -15.82
C ALA A 75 0.11 17.13 -16.84
N GLN A 76 1.28 16.57 -17.12
CA GLN A 76 1.42 15.40 -18.01
C GLN A 76 0.68 14.18 -17.45
N ALA A 77 0.85 13.89 -16.15
CA ALA A 77 0.18 12.77 -15.50
C ALA A 77 -1.33 12.94 -15.46
N GLU A 78 -1.82 14.14 -15.14
CA GLU A 78 -3.25 14.45 -15.14
C GLU A 78 -3.89 14.30 -16.52
N ALA A 79 -3.23 14.81 -17.56
CA ALA A 79 -3.68 14.65 -18.95
C ALA A 79 -3.71 13.17 -19.37
N TRP A 80 -2.67 12.41 -19.03
CA TRP A 80 -2.60 10.98 -19.32
C TRP A 80 -3.70 10.20 -18.60
N ILE A 81 -3.92 10.43 -17.30
CA ILE A 81 -5.00 9.77 -16.53
C ILE A 81 -6.35 10.10 -17.15
N LYS A 82 -6.60 11.37 -17.48
CA LYS A 82 -7.88 11.81 -18.07
C LYS A 82 -8.17 11.12 -19.40
N GLU A 83 -7.17 11.03 -20.28
CA GLU A 83 -7.37 10.39 -21.59
C GLU A 83 -7.63 8.89 -21.46
N ASN A 84 -6.88 8.21 -20.59
CA ASN A 84 -7.03 6.75 -20.40
C ASN A 84 -8.33 6.36 -19.66
N LEU A 85 -8.93 7.27 -18.90
CA LEU A 85 -10.21 7.03 -18.21
C LEU A 85 -11.44 7.55 -18.96
N LYS A 86 -11.27 8.28 -20.07
CA LYS A 86 -12.34 9.05 -20.74
C LYS A 86 -13.60 8.24 -21.08
N ASN A 87 -13.46 6.95 -21.37
CA ASN A 87 -14.55 6.07 -21.79
C ASN A 87 -14.71 4.87 -20.84
N THR A 88 -14.34 5.02 -19.57
CA THR A 88 -14.53 4.00 -18.53
C THR A 88 -15.34 4.56 -17.37
N ASP A 89 -15.91 3.66 -16.57
CA ASP A 89 -16.51 3.96 -15.27
C ASP A 89 -15.49 3.87 -14.13
N LEU A 90 -14.23 3.55 -14.45
CA LEU A 90 -13.16 3.41 -13.49
C LEU A 90 -12.82 4.78 -12.88
N SER A 91 -12.82 4.83 -11.54
CA SER A 91 -12.42 6.02 -10.79
C SER A 91 -11.53 5.62 -9.62
N PHE A 92 -10.59 6.50 -9.28
CA PHE A 92 -9.76 6.34 -8.09
C PHE A 92 -10.47 6.94 -6.88
N PRO A 93 -10.47 6.27 -5.71
CA PRO A 93 -11.00 6.85 -4.49
C PRO A 93 -10.20 8.10 -4.11
N LYS A 94 -10.90 9.12 -3.59
CA LYS A 94 -10.24 10.34 -3.11
C LYS A 94 -9.36 9.99 -1.92
N SER A 95 -8.09 10.35 -2.01
CA SER A 95 -7.09 10.28 -0.93
C SER A 95 -7.19 11.48 -0.01
#